data_AF-A0A151IWK4-F1
#
_entry.id   AF-A0A151IWK4-F1
#
_cell.length_a   1.000
_cell.length_b   1.000
_cell.length_c   1.000
_cell.angle_alpha   90.00
_cell.angle_beta   90.00
_cell.angle_gamma   90.00
#
_symmetry.space_group_name_H-M   'P 1'
#
loop_
_entity.id
_entity.type
_entity.pdbx_description
1 polymer ?
#
loop_
_entity_poly.entity_id
_entity_poly.type
_entity_poly.pdbx_seq_one_letter_code
_entity_poly.pdbx_strand_id
1 'polypeptide(L)'
;MSTKRRATLASSQTGTIISFIDKILLLAHPFFQQKNIIEMINIFLNNCYPLSFIFSTIWERIKFHIHNRGSTRNIKVADKYFTIPYVRSISESFLPISSMFHCKLAFTIPNTLKGLIRRGKGKLVQTRSGQKRYKIECENCDASYVGQTKRRLGTRIKEHKSDIRRNTGSPSVITDHRVEFDHNFKWDDVRILDNESSYNKRLLSEMIHIKRQKHGINKMKDTESLPDLYSDIIQSLSPANVFLSYFVLHIVLSYFYCLLLLSIPPLSSFLLVCKLASVARLLVLISFLYCLKN
;
A
#
# COMPACT_ATOMS: atom_id res chain seq x y z
N MET A 1 -23.72 -55.07 -36.11
CA MET A 1 -22.65 -54.66 -35.16
C MET A 1 -21.94 -53.33 -35.49
N SER A 2 -22.04 -52.75 -36.71
CA SER A 2 -21.23 -51.56 -37.08
C SER A 2 -21.81 -50.19 -36.66
N THR A 3 -23.12 -50.06 -36.54
CA THR A 3 -23.80 -48.79 -36.20
C THR A 3 -23.60 -48.35 -34.75
N LYS A 4 -23.58 -49.31 -33.81
CA LYS A 4 -23.41 -49.04 -32.37
C LYS A 4 -21.99 -48.55 -32.01
N ARG A 5 -20.96 -49.02 -32.73
CA ARG A 5 -19.57 -48.54 -32.59
C ARG A 5 -19.38 -47.14 -33.19
N ARG A 6 -19.99 -46.84 -34.35
CA ARG A 6 -19.96 -45.49 -34.93
C ARG A 6 -20.62 -44.45 -34.04
N ALA A 7 -21.75 -44.79 -33.40
CA ALA A 7 -22.44 -43.89 -32.48
C ALA A 7 -21.62 -43.60 -31.20
N THR A 8 -20.90 -44.59 -30.66
CA THR A 8 -20.04 -44.40 -29.47
C THR A 8 -18.79 -43.57 -29.78
N LEU A 9 -18.14 -43.79 -30.93
CA LEU A 9 -17.01 -42.97 -31.39
C LEU A 9 -17.41 -41.50 -31.68
N ALA A 10 -18.57 -41.27 -32.30
CA ALA A 10 -19.08 -39.92 -32.51
C ALA A 10 -19.37 -39.19 -31.19
N SER A 11 -19.89 -39.91 -30.18
CA SER A 11 -20.16 -39.34 -28.85
C SER A 11 -18.87 -38.95 -28.10
N SER A 12 -17.80 -39.75 -28.21
CA SER A 12 -16.52 -39.42 -27.57
C SER A 12 -15.84 -38.24 -28.26
N GLN A 13 -15.86 -38.19 -29.59
CA GLN A 13 -15.32 -37.08 -30.39
C GLN A 13 -16.02 -35.75 -30.07
N THR A 14 -17.34 -35.79 -29.91
CA THR A 14 -18.14 -34.62 -29.50
C THR A 14 -17.73 -34.14 -28.10
N GLY A 15 -17.58 -35.06 -27.15
CA GLY A 15 -17.19 -34.74 -25.77
C GLY A 15 -15.82 -34.07 -25.67
N THR A 16 -14.86 -34.47 -26.50
CA THR A 16 -13.53 -33.86 -26.54
C THR A 16 -13.58 -32.41 -27.02
N ILE A 17 -14.31 -32.12 -28.10
CA ILE A 17 -14.48 -30.75 -28.61
C ILE A 17 -15.18 -29.88 -27.57
N ILE A 18 -16.25 -30.40 -26.95
CA ILE A 18 -17.00 -29.70 -25.89
C ILE A 18 -16.10 -29.34 -24.71
N SER A 19 -15.27 -30.28 -24.23
CA SER A 19 -14.36 -30.04 -23.11
C SER A 19 -13.34 -28.94 -23.41
N PHE A 20 -12.81 -28.91 -24.63
CA PHE A 20 -11.86 -27.88 -25.05
C PHE A 20 -12.51 -26.50 -25.15
N ILE A 21 -13.65 -26.39 -25.85
CA ILE A 21 -14.34 -25.11 -25.99
C ILE A 21 -14.83 -24.59 -24.64
N ASP A 22 -15.25 -25.46 -23.72
CA ASP A 22 -15.65 -25.06 -22.36
C ASP A 22 -14.48 -24.47 -21.57
N LYS A 23 -13.31 -25.09 -21.63
CA LYS A 23 -12.11 -24.55 -20.96
C LYS A 23 -11.74 -23.18 -21.53
N ILE A 24 -11.85 -23.00 -22.85
CA ILE A 24 -11.55 -21.71 -23.48
C ILE A 24 -12.57 -20.65 -23.06
N LEU A 25 -13.87 -20.97 -23.10
CA LEU A 25 -14.94 -20.01 -22.80
C LEU A 25 -15.06 -19.69 -21.30
N LEU A 26 -14.79 -20.65 -20.41
CA LEU A 26 -15.00 -20.52 -18.97
C LEU A 26 -13.73 -20.17 -18.18
N LEU A 27 -12.55 -20.61 -18.63
CA LEU A 27 -11.31 -20.51 -17.84
C LEU A 27 -10.25 -19.60 -18.49
N ALA A 28 -10.24 -19.45 -19.82
CA ALA A 28 -9.24 -18.62 -20.47
C ALA A 28 -9.58 -17.12 -20.37
N HIS A 29 -8.54 -16.30 -20.19
CA HIS A 29 -8.68 -14.84 -20.16
C HIS A 29 -9.21 -14.30 -21.52
N PRO A 30 -10.15 -13.33 -21.55
CA PRO A 30 -10.82 -12.87 -22.77
C PRO A 30 -9.89 -12.51 -23.93
N PHE A 31 -8.76 -11.87 -23.62
CA PHE A 31 -7.74 -11.48 -24.60
C PHE A 31 -7.18 -12.65 -25.42
N PHE A 32 -7.09 -13.87 -24.85
CA PHE A 32 -6.51 -15.03 -25.51
C PHE A 32 -7.55 -15.98 -26.13
N GLN A 33 -8.84 -15.74 -25.90
CA GLN A 33 -9.90 -16.68 -26.29
C GLN A 33 -9.94 -16.90 -27.81
N GLN A 34 -9.83 -15.83 -28.60
CA GLN A 34 -9.85 -15.94 -30.06
C GLN A 34 -8.68 -16.78 -30.59
N LYS A 35 -7.46 -16.53 -30.10
CA LYS A 35 -6.27 -17.29 -30.48
C LYS A 35 -6.42 -18.77 -30.11
N ASN A 36 -6.91 -19.04 -28.90
CA ASN A 36 -7.08 -20.41 -28.40
C ASN A 36 -8.15 -21.20 -29.19
N ILE A 37 -9.22 -20.54 -29.67
CA ILE A 37 -10.23 -21.19 -30.52
C ILE A 37 -9.64 -21.57 -31.87
N ILE A 38 -8.84 -20.69 -32.48
CA ILE A 38 -8.19 -20.97 -33.77
C ILE A 38 -7.23 -22.16 -33.63
N GLU A 39 -6.42 -22.16 -32.57
CA GLU A 39 -5.49 -23.24 -32.29
C GLU A 39 -6.20 -24.58 -32.02
N MET A 40 -7.31 -24.56 -31.27
CA MET A 40 -8.17 -25.71 -31.06
C MET A 40 -8.72 -26.28 -32.38
N ILE A 41 -9.22 -25.42 -33.27
CA ILE A 41 -9.73 -25.86 -34.59
C ILE A 41 -8.61 -26.54 -35.39
N ASN A 42 -7.42 -25.95 -35.42
CA ASN A 42 -6.26 -26.53 -36.12
C ASN A 42 -5.86 -27.90 -35.54
N ILE A 43 -5.87 -28.06 -34.22
CA ILE A 43 -5.58 -29.34 -33.56
C ILE A 43 -6.60 -30.41 -33.98
N PHE A 44 -7.89 -30.09 -34.02
CA PHE A 44 -8.91 -31.08 -34.42
C PHE A 44 -8.86 -31.40 -35.92
N LEU A 45 -8.55 -30.43 -36.77
CA LEU A 45 -8.33 -30.66 -38.20
C LEU A 45 -7.12 -31.58 -38.46
N ASN A 46 -6.02 -31.36 -37.74
CA ASN A 46 -4.82 -32.21 -37.82
C ASN A 46 -5.09 -33.64 -37.34
N ASN A 47 -6.11 -33.85 -36.52
CA ASN A 47 -6.57 -35.17 -36.08
C ASN A 47 -7.71 -35.73 -36.97
N CYS A 48 -7.86 -35.22 -38.19
CA CYS A 48 -8.83 -35.66 -39.18
C CYS A 48 -10.30 -35.55 -38.75
N TYR A 49 -10.64 -34.60 -37.88
CA TYR A 49 -12.03 -34.30 -37.56
C TYR A 49 -12.66 -33.51 -38.73
N PRO A 50 -13.87 -33.88 -39.21
CA PRO A 50 -14.52 -33.14 -40.29
C PRO A 50 -14.82 -31.69 -39.88
N LEU A 51 -14.50 -30.73 -40.75
CA LEU A 51 -14.69 -29.30 -40.48
C LEU A 51 -16.15 -28.95 -40.14
N SER A 52 -17.11 -29.54 -40.85
CA SER A 52 -18.54 -29.37 -40.60
C SER A 52 -18.96 -29.85 -39.21
N PHE A 53 -18.35 -30.95 -38.74
CA PHE A 53 -18.60 -31.52 -37.42
C PHE A 53 -18.00 -30.68 -36.29
N ILE A 54 -16.80 -30.12 -36.50
CA ILE A 54 -16.17 -29.20 -35.54
C ILE A 54 -17.04 -27.95 -35.37
N PHE A 55 -17.41 -27.29 -36.46
CA PHE A 55 -18.20 -26.06 -36.40
C PHE A 55 -19.60 -26.27 -35.84
N SER A 56 -20.30 -27.34 -36.20
CA SER A 56 -21.62 -27.62 -35.65
C SER A 56 -21.56 -27.87 -34.14
N THR A 57 -20.56 -28.60 -33.66
CA THR A 57 -20.36 -28.86 -32.23
C THR A 57 -20.03 -27.58 -31.46
N ILE A 58 -19.17 -26.72 -32.01
CA ILE A 58 -18.84 -25.41 -31.41
C ILE A 58 -20.08 -24.52 -31.35
N TRP A 59 -20.84 -24.45 -32.45
CA TRP A 59 -22.05 -23.63 -32.56
C TRP A 59 -23.10 -24.03 -31.53
N GLU A 60 -23.43 -25.32 -31.44
CA GLU A 60 -24.38 -25.83 -30.45
C GLU A 60 -23.90 -25.55 -29.02
N ARG A 61 -22.60 -25.65 -28.76
CA ARG A 61 -22.05 -25.38 -27.43
C ARG A 61 -22.08 -23.89 -27.05
N ILE A 62 -21.79 -23.00 -28.00
CA ILE A 62 -21.92 -21.55 -27.80
C ILE A 62 -23.39 -21.19 -27.55
N LYS A 63 -24.31 -21.73 -28.35
CA LYS A 63 -25.76 -21.52 -28.20
C LYS A 63 -26.25 -21.98 -26.82
N PHE A 64 -25.78 -23.14 -26.33
CA PHE A 64 -26.06 -23.62 -24.98
C PHE A 64 -25.62 -22.62 -23.90
N HIS A 65 -24.40 -22.07 -23.99
CA HIS A 65 -23.90 -21.09 -23.02
C HIS A 65 -24.64 -19.74 -23.10
N ILE A 66 -25.07 -19.31 -24.29
CA ILE A 66 -25.88 -18.10 -24.46
C ILE A 66 -27.26 -18.29 -23.85
N HIS A 67 -27.91 -19.43 -24.10
CA HIS A 67 -29.26 -19.72 -23.59
C HIS A 67 -29.26 -19.93 -22.06
N ASN A 68 -28.25 -20.59 -21.49
CA ASN A 68 -28.11 -20.74 -20.05
C ASN A 68 -27.77 -19.44 -19.31
N ARG A 69 -27.14 -18.46 -19.98
CA ARG A 69 -26.93 -17.12 -19.42
C ARG A 69 -28.23 -16.28 -19.37
N GLY A 70 -29.27 -16.68 -20.11
CA GLY A 70 -30.60 -16.05 -20.05
C GLY A 70 -31.43 -16.43 -18.83
N SER A 71 -31.01 -17.44 -18.05
CA SER A 71 -31.59 -17.80 -16.75
C SER A 71 -30.74 -17.23 -15.61
N THR A 72 -30.47 -15.92 -15.66
CA THR A 72 -29.84 -15.23 -14.54
C THR A 72 -30.89 -15.02 -13.46
N ARG A 73 -30.88 -15.90 -12.44
CA ARG A 73 -31.16 -15.42 -11.08
C ARG A 73 -30.38 -14.11 -10.92
N ASN A 74 -31.05 -13.05 -10.50
CA ASN A 74 -30.45 -11.75 -10.15
C ASN A 74 -29.40 -11.95 -9.03
N ILE A 75 -28.23 -12.49 -9.38
CA ILE A 75 -27.05 -12.42 -8.54
C ILE A 75 -26.64 -10.96 -8.65
N LYS A 76 -27.01 -10.15 -7.65
CA LYS A 76 -26.40 -8.84 -7.46
C LYS A 76 -24.90 -9.08 -7.36
N VAL A 77 -24.18 -8.91 -8.46
CA VAL A 77 -22.72 -8.93 -8.46
C VAL A 77 -22.34 -7.81 -7.52
N ALA A 78 -21.71 -8.15 -6.39
CA ALA A 78 -21.29 -7.15 -5.43
C ALA A 78 -20.33 -6.18 -6.15
N ASP A 79 -20.69 -4.90 -6.18
CA ASP A 79 -19.80 -3.86 -6.68
C ASP A 79 -18.46 -3.98 -5.95
N LYS A 80 -17.37 -4.14 -6.72
CA LYS A 80 -16.02 -4.13 -6.14
C LYS A 80 -15.63 -2.69 -5.86
N TYR A 81 -15.29 -2.38 -4.61
CA TYR A 81 -14.84 -1.05 -4.21
C TYR A 81 -13.33 -1.02 -3.99
N PHE A 82 -12.70 0.06 -4.46
CA PHE A 82 -11.33 0.42 -4.13
C PHE A 82 -11.35 1.65 -3.23
N THR A 83 -10.89 1.51 -1.98
CA THR A 83 -10.99 2.56 -0.97
C THR A 83 -9.65 3.24 -0.72
N ILE A 84 -9.61 4.57 -0.82
CA ILE A 84 -8.42 5.38 -0.49
C ILE A 84 -8.79 6.58 0.39
N PRO A 85 -7.88 7.11 1.23
CA PRO A 85 -8.14 8.35 1.94
C PRO A 85 -8.28 9.52 0.94
N TYR A 86 -9.22 10.44 1.18
CA TYR A 86 -9.35 11.63 0.33
C TYR A 86 -8.16 12.55 0.54
N VAL A 87 -7.38 12.77 -0.53
CA VAL A 87 -6.29 13.74 -0.59
C VAL A 87 -6.47 14.49 -1.90
N ARG A 88 -6.88 15.76 -1.83
CA ARG A 88 -7.16 16.59 -3.01
C ARG A 88 -6.02 16.48 -4.03
N SER A 89 -6.38 16.39 -5.32
CA SER A 89 -5.48 16.17 -6.46
C SER A 89 -4.84 14.78 -6.57
N ILE A 90 -4.45 14.15 -5.46
CA ILE A 90 -3.83 12.81 -5.47
C ILE A 90 -4.90 11.73 -5.59
N SER A 91 -5.92 11.75 -4.74
CA SER A 91 -6.94 10.69 -4.72
C SER A 91 -7.81 10.68 -5.98
N GLU A 92 -7.96 11.83 -6.63
CA GLU A 92 -8.75 11.99 -7.87
C GLU A 92 -8.04 11.39 -9.10
N SER A 93 -6.71 11.31 -9.10
CA SER A 93 -5.94 10.68 -10.19
C SER A 93 -6.15 9.17 -10.28
N PHE A 94 -6.73 8.55 -9.25
CA PHE A 94 -7.09 7.13 -9.24
C PHE A 94 -8.45 6.84 -9.91
N LEU A 95 -9.23 7.86 -10.28
CA LEU A 95 -10.53 7.67 -10.94
C LEU A 95 -10.40 6.90 -12.28
N PRO A 96 -9.49 7.26 -13.21
CA PRO A 96 -9.28 6.52 -14.44
C PRO A 96 -8.82 5.07 -14.17
N ILE A 97 -7.92 4.89 -13.21
CA ILE A 97 -7.37 3.58 -12.83
C ILE A 97 -8.50 2.67 -12.31
N SER A 98 -9.37 3.19 -11.46
CA SER A 98 -10.52 2.45 -10.91
C SER A 98 -11.46 1.97 -12.02
N SER A 99 -11.72 2.81 -13.03
CA SER A 99 -12.55 2.43 -14.18
C SER A 99 -11.93 1.30 -15.02
N MET A 100 -10.61 1.32 -15.20
CA MET A 100 -9.85 0.30 -15.93
C MET A 100 -9.96 -1.08 -15.27
N PHE A 101 -10.02 -1.15 -13.94
CA PHE A 101 -10.14 -2.39 -13.18
C PHE A 101 -11.58 -2.80 -12.86
N HIS A 102 -12.57 -2.14 -13.46
CA HIS A 102 -14.00 -2.38 -13.20
C HIS A 102 -14.37 -2.33 -11.70
N CYS A 103 -13.78 -1.40 -10.95
CA CYS A 103 -14.08 -1.16 -9.55
C CYS A 103 -14.54 0.29 -9.31
N LYS A 104 -15.35 0.50 -8.27
CA LYS A 104 -15.81 1.82 -7.83
C LYS A 104 -14.81 2.41 -6.84
N LEU A 105 -14.35 3.64 -7.08
CA LEU A 105 -13.50 4.36 -6.15
C LEU A 105 -14.33 4.92 -4.99
N ALA A 106 -13.91 4.64 -3.76
CA ALA A 106 -14.54 5.17 -2.56
C ALA A 106 -13.51 5.93 -1.72
N PHE A 107 -13.87 7.15 -1.31
CA PHE A 107 -13.01 7.96 -0.47
C PHE A 107 -13.31 7.72 1.00
N THR A 108 -12.26 7.54 1.79
CA THR A 108 -12.33 7.37 3.25
C THR A 108 -11.77 8.61 3.95
N ILE A 109 -12.31 8.93 5.11
CA ILE A 109 -11.82 10.01 5.96
C ILE A 109 -11.16 9.36 7.18
N PRO A 110 -9.83 9.49 7.37
CA PRO A 110 -9.15 8.83 8.49
C PRO A 110 -9.62 9.37 9.84
N ASN A 111 -9.93 10.67 9.92
CA ASN A 111 -10.36 11.36 11.14
C ASN A 111 -11.89 11.45 11.22
N THR A 112 -12.56 10.35 11.53
CA THR A 112 -14.01 10.35 11.73
C THR A 112 -14.41 11.08 13.03
N LEU A 113 -15.55 11.78 13.02
CA LEU A 113 -16.10 12.44 14.21
C LEU A 113 -16.26 11.47 15.39
N LYS A 114 -16.59 10.20 15.14
CA LYS A 114 -16.66 9.14 16.16
C LYS A 114 -15.30 8.85 16.83
N GLY A 115 -14.20 9.02 16.10
CA GLY A 115 -12.85 8.87 16.63
C GLY A 115 -12.41 10.06 17.48
N LEU A 116 -12.83 11.27 17.09
CA LEU A 116 -12.55 12.53 17.79
C LEU A 116 -13.43 12.71 19.03
N ILE A 117 -14.74 12.48 18.88
CA ILE A 117 -15.76 12.60 19.93
C ILE A 117 -15.98 11.22 20.53
N ARG A 118 -15.16 10.87 21.53
CA ARG A 118 -15.37 9.68 22.34
C ARG A 118 -16.21 10.03 23.57
N ARG A 119 -17.18 9.17 23.92
CA ARG A 119 -17.78 9.17 25.28
C ARG A 119 -16.62 8.98 26.27
N GLY A 120 -16.51 9.86 27.27
CA GLY A 120 -15.38 10.03 28.18
C GLY A 120 -14.99 8.81 29.04
N LYS A 121 -14.69 7.68 28.41
CA LYS A 121 -14.02 6.54 29.04
C LYS A 121 -12.51 6.84 29.00
N GLY A 122 -11.84 6.59 30.12
CA GLY A 122 -10.38 6.76 30.23
C GLY A 122 -9.66 6.01 29.11
N LYS A 123 -8.62 6.63 28.52
CA LYS A 123 -7.74 5.95 27.57
C LYS A 123 -7.10 4.77 28.30
N LEU A 124 -7.34 3.55 27.83
CA LEU A 124 -6.51 2.41 28.25
C LEU A 124 -5.06 2.77 27.91
N VAL A 125 -4.17 2.67 28.90
CA VAL A 125 -2.74 2.96 28.74
C VAL A 125 -2.26 2.29 27.45
N GLN A 126 -1.73 3.09 26.53
CA GLN A 126 -1.35 2.65 25.19
C GLN A 126 -0.47 1.40 25.21
N THR A 127 0.29 1.17 26.28
CA THR A 127 1.15 0.00 26.50
C THR A 127 0.43 -1.35 26.60
N ARG A 128 -0.87 -1.39 26.93
CA ARG A 128 -1.63 -2.64 27.17
C ARG A 128 -2.13 -3.34 25.91
N SER A 129 -2.32 -2.63 24.79
CA SER A 129 -2.72 -3.25 23.52
C SER A 129 -1.55 -3.93 22.81
N GLY A 130 -1.81 -5.03 22.12
CA GLY A 130 -0.84 -5.65 21.21
C GLY A 130 -0.75 -4.90 19.88
N GLN A 131 -0.15 -5.54 18.87
CA GLN A 131 -0.19 -5.07 17.48
C GLN A 131 0.45 -3.70 17.30
N LYS A 132 1.72 -3.54 17.70
CA LYS A 132 2.47 -2.27 17.66
C LYS A 132 3.70 -2.40 16.77
N ARG A 133 4.08 -1.31 16.11
CA ARG A 133 5.46 -1.14 15.64
C ARG A 133 6.11 -0.11 16.55
N TYR A 134 7.35 -0.39 16.88
CA TYR A 134 8.10 0.33 17.89
C TYR A 134 9.51 0.57 17.40
N LYS A 135 10.13 1.63 17.92
CA LYS A 135 11.51 2.00 17.68
C LYS A 135 12.26 1.94 19.01
N ILE A 136 13.39 1.26 19.02
CA ILE A 136 14.35 1.27 20.12
C ILE A 136 15.58 2.00 19.63
N GLU A 137 15.99 3.03 20.36
CA GLU A 137 17.18 3.82 20.05
C GLU A 137 18.37 3.28 20.84
N CYS A 138 19.54 3.29 20.20
CA CYS A 138 20.80 3.12 20.89
C CYS A 138 21.02 4.31 21.82
N GLU A 139 21.59 4.04 23.00
CA GLU A 139 21.92 5.08 23.98
C GLU A 139 23.25 5.77 23.64
N ASN A 140 24.15 5.04 22.97
CA ASN A 140 25.54 5.45 22.75
C ASN A 140 25.81 5.99 21.34
N CYS A 141 24.93 5.74 20.36
CA CYS A 141 25.07 6.25 19.00
C CYS A 141 23.70 6.52 18.34
N ASP A 142 23.69 7.12 17.15
CA ASP A 142 22.46 7.45 16.40
C ASP A 142 21.76 6.23 15.76
N ALA A 143 22.23 5.02 16.07
CA ALA A 143 21.64 3.79 15.55
C ALA A 143 20.27 3.50 16.18
N SER A 144 19.38 2.88 15.41
CA SER A 144 18.08 2.47 15.92
C SER A 144 17.57 1.19 15.29
N TYR A 145 16.73 0.48 16.05
CA TYR A 145 16.03 -0.71 15.61
C TYR A 145 14.53 -0.44 15.54
N VAL A 146 13.89 -0.84 14.44
CA VAL A 146 12.43 -0.85 14.30
C VAL A 146 11.94 -2.29 14.24
N GLY A 147 10.86 -2.58 14.96
CA GLY A 147 10.25 -3.90 14.89
C GLY A 147 8.75 -3.87 15.13
N GLN A 148 8.06 -4.93 14.73
CA GLN A 148 6.66 -5.15 15.03
C GLN A 148 6.44 -6.22 16.11
N THR A 149 5.30 -6.15 16.78
CA THR A 149 4.82 -7.25 17.63
C THR A 149 3.30 -7.37 17.60
N LYS A 150 2.81 -8.60 17.44
CA LYS A 150 1.39 -8.93 17.69
C LYS A 150 1.07 -8.95 19.19
N ARG A 151 2.04 -9.30 20.05
CA ARG A 151 1.90 -9.41 21.51
C ARG A 151 1.99 -8.03 22.18
N ARG A 152 1.90 -8.00 23.51
CA ARG A 152 2.19 -6.79 24.30
C ARG A 152 3.63 -6.36 24.08
N LEU A 153 3.86 -5.05 23.90
CA LEU A 153 5.19 -4.48 23.66
C LEU A 153 6.19 -4.84 24.77
N GLY A 154 5.76 -4.76 26.04
CA GLY A 154 6.63 -5.12 27.17
C GLY A 154 7.12 -6.56 27.14
N THR A 155 6.34 -7.51 26.61
CA THR A 155 6.78 -8.90 26.41
C THR A 155 7.89 -8.97 25.37
N ARG A 156 7.73 -8.25 24.25
CA ARG A 156 8.74 -8.22 23.18
C ARG A 156 10.06 -7.56 23.63
N ILE A 157 9.97 -6.50 24.43
CA ILE A 157 11.16 -5.86 25.03
C ILE A 157 11.88 -6.84 25.98
N LYS A 158 11.13 -7.59 26.80
CA LYS A 158 11.72 -8.61 27.69
C LYS A 158 12.40 -9.74 26.92
N GLU A 159 11.82 -10.16 25.78
CA GLU A 159 12.45 -11.13 24.88
C GLU A 159 13.81 -10.61 24.40
N HIS A 160 13.87 -9.40 23.84
CA HIS A 160 15.13 -8.77 23.41
C HIS A 160 16.16 -8.67 24.54
N LYS A 161 15.75 -8.21 25.74
CA LYS A 161 16.63 -8.18 26.92
C LYS A 161 17.13 -9.57 27.33
N SER A 162 16.30 -10.59 27.15
CA SER A 162 16.67 -11.97 27.48
C SER A 162 17.62 -12.56 26.44
N ASP A 163 17.42 -12.25 25.16
CA ASP A 163 18.25 -12.73 24.07
C ASP A 163 19.68 -12.20 24.20
N ILE A 164 19.88 -11.00 24.74
CA ILE A 164 21.22 -10.46 25.07
C ILE A 164 21.94 -11.32 26.12
N ARG A 165 21.20 -11.87 27.10
CA ARG A 165 21.80 -12.70 28.16
C ARG A 165 22.04 -14.14 27.72
N ARG A 166 21.45 -14.58 26.61
CA ARG A 166 21.55 -15.95 26.13
C ARG A 166 22.80 -16.09 25.28
N ASN A 167 23.69 -16.98 25.70
CA ASN A 167 24.89 -17.35 24.94
C ASN A 167 24.65 -18.51 23.97
N THR A 168 23.38 -18.87 23.70
CA THR A 168 22.99 -20.01 22.88
C THR A 168 22.01 -19.59 21.79
N GLY A 169 22.36 -19.89 20.54
CA GLY A 169 21.57 -19.57 19.35
C GLY A 169 22.19 -18.49 18.47
N SER A 170 21.47 -18.09 17.42
CA SER A 170 21.87 -16.94 16.60
C SER A 170 21.47 -15.63 17.30
N PRO A 171 22.42 -14.72 17.53
CA PRO A 171 22.13 -13.44 18.17
C PRO A 171 21.16 -12.59 17.34
N SER A 172 20.36 -11.77 18.04
CA SER A 172 19.50 -10.78 17.40
C SER A 172 20.34 -9.60 16.91
N VAL A 173 19.86 -8.82 15.93
CA VAL A 173 20.57 -7.60 15.48
C VAL A 173 20.84 -6.59 16.60
N ILE A 174 19.96 -6.55 17.61
CA ILE A 174 20.13 -5.72 18.80
C ILE A 174 21.28 -6.27 19.67
N THR A 175 21.34 -7.60 19.81
CA THR A 175 22.40 -8.29 20.53
C THR A 175 23.75 -8.10 19.82
N ASP A 176 23.79 -8.28 18.50
CA ASP A 176 24.98 -8.11 17.67
C ASP A 176 25.56 -6.70 17.84
N HIS A 177 24.73 -5.67 17.64
CA HIS A 177 25.16 -4.27 17.81
C HIS A 177 25.68 -3.98 19.22
N ARG A 178 25.04 -4.55 20.24
CA ARG A 178 25.49 -4.39 21.62
C ARG A 178 26.84 -5.06 21.87
N VAL A 179 27.01 -6.31 21.42
CA VAL A 179 28.23 -7.09 21.67
C VAL A 179 29.41 -6.55 20.87
N GLU A 180 29.19 -6.13 19.63
CA GLU A 180 30.23 -5.60 18.74
C GLU A 180 30.74 -4.22 19.18
N PHE A 181 29.83 -3.32 19.61
CA PHE A 181 30.17 -1.94 19.93
C PHE A 181 30.15 -1.61 21.43
N ASP A 182 29.88 -2.58 22.30
CA ASP A 182 29.64 -2.40 23.74
C ASP A 182 28.60 -1.31 24.05
N HIS A 183 27.55 -1.25 23.23
CA HIS A 183 26.48 -0.26 23.33
C HIS A 183 25.28 -0.75 24.13
N ASN A 184 24.55 0.18 24.72
CA ASN A 184 23.26 -0.07 25.36
C ASN A 184 22.11 0.55 24.56
N PHE A 185 20.89 0.13 24.87
CA PHE A 185 19.67 0.64 24.25
C PHE A 185 18.77 1.29 25.31
N LYS A 186 17.99 2.28 24.88
CA LYS A 186 16.99 2.95 25.72
C LYS A 186 15.78 2.05 25.95
N TRP A 187 15.90 1.11 26.87
CA TRP A 187 14.90 0.07 27.09
C TRP A 187 13.59 0.57 27.71
N ASP A 188 13.66 1.64 28.48
CA ASP A 188 12.51 2.20 29.19
C ASP A 188 11.83 3.31 28.38
N ASP A 189 12.50 3.84 27.36
CA ASP A 189 12.01 4.87 26.44
C ASP A 189 11.83 4.31 25.02
N VAL A 190 10.96 3.31 24.90
CA VAL A 190 10.63 2.71 23.60
C VAL A 190 9.51 3.51 22.93
N ARG A 191 9.82 4.09 21.77
CA ARG A 191 8.87 4.89 21.00
C ARG A 191 7.90 4.00 20.24
N ILE A 192 6.60 4.22 20.42
CA ILE A 192 5.56 3.59 19.59
C ILE A 192 5.41 4.43 18.31
N LEU A 193 5.54 3.79 17.14
CA LEU A 193 5.43 4.47 15.86
C LEU A 193 3.97 4.55 15.38
N ASP A 194 3.24 3.44 15.51
CA ASP A 194 1.88 3.29 14.98
C ASP A 194 1.15 2.07 15.58
N ASN A 195 -0.17 2.00 15.35
CA ASN A 195 -1.06 0.92 15.79
C ASN A 195 -1.93 0.39 14.64
N GLU A 196 -1.53 -0.71 14.01
CA GLU A 196 -2.19 -1.38 12.88
C GLU A 196 -2.49 -2.84 13.22
N SER A 197 -3.77 -3.21 13.10
CA SER A 197 -4.31 -4.52 13.46
C SER A 197 -4.17 -5.55 12.35
N SER A 198 -4.21 -5.11 11.09
CA SER A 198 -3.99 -5.95 9.92
C SER A 198 -2.52 -6.37 9.82
N TYR A 199 -2.28 -7.66 9.61
CA TYR A 199 -0.93 -8.21 9.51
C TYR A 199 -0.17 -7.65 8.29
N ASN A 200 -0.78 -7.68 7.11
CA ASN A 200 -0.12 -7.23 5.88
C ASN A 200 0.20 -5.73 5.92
N LYS A 201 -0.73 -4.92 6.44
CA LYS A 201 -0.48 -3.48 6.63
C LYS A 201 0.60 -3.22 7.69
N ARG A 202 0.66 -4.04 8.74
CA ARG A 202 1.72 -3.98 9.76
C ARG A 202 3.10 -4.27 9.16
N LEU A 203 3.23 -5.30 8.31
CA LEU A 203 4.48 -5.61 7.62
C LEU A 203 4.92 -4.46 6.71
N LEU A 204 4.01 -3.95 5.88
CA LEU A 204 4.30 -2.81 5.01
C LEU A 204 4.71 -1.56 5.81
N SER A 205 4.00 -1.26 6.90
CA SER A 205 4.33 -0.13 7.78
C SER A 205 5.71 -0.30 8.42
N GLU A 206 6.05 -1.50 8.91
CA GLU A 206 7.38 -1.82 9.43
C GLU A 206 8.46 -1.56 8.38
N MET A 207 8.28 -2.04 7.15
CA MET A 207 9.22 -1.83 6.04
C MET A 207 9.43 -0.35 5.72
N ILE A 208 8.34 0.43 5.66
CA ILE A 208 8.39 1.87 5.44
C ILE A 208 9.16 2.55 6.59
N HIS A 209 8.89 2.16 7.83
CA HIS A 209 9.58 2.73 8.98
C HIS A 209 11.06 2.37 9.01
N ILE A 210 11.45 1.15 8.62
CA ILE A 210 12.85 0.73 8.49
C ILE A 210 13.56 1.58 7.41
N LYS A 211 12.98 1.71 6.22
CA LYS A 211 13.55 2.51 5.12
C LYS A 211 13.67 4.01 5.45
N ARG A 212 12.86 4.52 6.38
CA ARG A 212 12.92 5.91 6.85
C ARG A 212 13.97 6.16 7.93
N GLN A 213 14.60 5.12 8.47
CA GLN A 213 15.68 5.29 9.45
C GLN A 213 16.92 5.86 8.74
N LYS A 214 17.62 6.79 9.39
CA LYS A 214 18.93 7.26 8.92
C LYS A 214 20.00 6.20 9.15
N HIS A 215 20.08 5.69 10.37
CA HIS A 215 21.02 4.66 10.81
C HIS A 215 20.24 3.48 11.40
N GLY A 216 19.62 2.67 10.54
CA GLY A 216 18.87 1.48 10.94
C GLY A 216 19.76 0.25 11.06
N ILE A 217 19.65 -0.50 12.16
CA ILE A 217 20.38 -1.79 12.35
C ILE A 217 19.60 -3.02 11.87
N ASN A 218 18.42 -2.80 11.29
CA ASN A 218 17.57 -3.86 10.73
C ASN A 218 18.25 -4.58 9.55
N LYS A 219 17.90 -5.84 9.30
CA LYS A 219 18.49 -6.60 8.18
C LYS A 219 17.84 -6.16 6.88
N MET A 220 18.61 -6.09 5.78
CA MET A 220 18.06 -5.69 4.46
C MET A 220 16.92 -6.62 4.00
N LYS A 221 17.00 -7.91 4.38
CA LYS A 221 15.95 -8.93 4.16
C LYS A 221 14.58 -8.52 4.68
N ASP A 222 14.54 -7.69 5.73
CA ASP A 222 13.29 -7.22 6.35
C ASP A 222 12.50 -6.28 5.42
N THR A 223 13.08 -5.83 4.30
CA THR A 223 12.47 -4.88 3.36
C THR A 223 12.33 -5.38 1.91
N GLU A 224 12.69 -6.63 1.62
CA GLU A 224 12.76 -7.17 0.24
C GLU A 224 11.43 -7.09 -0.53
N SER A 225 10.29 -7.19 0.14
CA SER A 225 8.98 -7.15 -0.52
C SER A 225 8.50 -5.73 -0.87
N LEU A 226 9.28 -4.70 -0.57
CA LEU A 226 8.96 -3.31 -0.89
C LEU A 226 9.77 -2.88 -2.13
N PRO A 227 9.13 -2.70 -3.31
CA PRO A 227 9.83 -2.32 -4.53
C PRO A 227 10.59 -1.00 -4.39
N ASP A 228 11.81 -0.93 -4.93
CA ASP A 228 12.66 0.25 -4.85
C ASP A 228 12.05 1.48 -5.56
N LEU A 229 11.08 1.30 -6.46
CA LEU A 229 10.33 2.42 -7.06
C LEU A 229 9.63 3.30 -6.03
N TYR A 230 9.34 2.79 -4.83
CA TYR A 230 8.74 3.56 -3.75
C TYR A 230 9.78 4.29 -2.88
N SER A 231 11.08 4.06 -3.06
CA SER A 231 12.13 4.64 -2.22
C SER A 231 12.10 6.17 -2.23
N ASP A 232 12.06 6.78 -3.41
CA ASP A 232 12.00 8.25 -3.59
C ASP A 232 10.76 8.85 -2.92
N ILE A 233 9.60 8.20 -3.10
CA ILE A 233 8.34 8.63 -2.48
C ILE A 233 8.46 8.54 -0.95
N ILE A 234 8.98 7.44 -0.42
CA ILE A 234 9.14 7.24 1.02
C ILE A 234 10.12 8.27 1.62
N GLN A 235 11.20 8.57 0.92
CA GLN A 235 12.18 9.57 1.35
C GLN A 235 11.58 10.98 1.29
N SER A 236 10.78 11.31 0.27
CA SER A 236 10.07 12.59 0.18
C SER A 236 9.10 12.82 1.34
N LEU A 237 8.51 11.75 1.89
CA LEU A 237 7.63 11.76 3.06
C LEU A 237 8.39 11.89 4.40
N SER A 238 9.73 12.00 4.37
CA SER A 238 10.53 12.23 5.57
C SER A 238 10.36 13.66 6.08
N PRO A 239 10.13 13.88 7.40
CA PRO A 239 10.00 15.22 7.97
C PRO A 239 11.19 16.14 7.70
N ALA A 240 12.38 15.57 7.46
CA ALA A 240 13.57 16.33 7.11
C ALA A 240 13.44 17.11 5.78
N ASN A 241 12.75 16.55 4.79
CA ASN A 241 12.59 17.18 3.47
C ASN A 241 11.56 18.31 3.50
N VAL A 242 10.55 18.17 4.36
CA VAL A 242 9.59 19.23 4.66
C VAL A 242 10.30 20.41 5.34
N PHE A 243 11.21 20.15 6.28
CA PHE A 243 11.98 21.21 6.94
C PHE A 243 12.93 21.93 5.97
N LEU A 244 13.56 21.21 5.04
CA LEU A 244 14.47 21.78 4.06
C LEU A 244 13.73 22.70 3.07
N SER A 245 12.55 22.31 2.61
CA SER A 245 11.74 23.16 1.73
C SER A 245 11.24 24.42 2.43
N TYR A 246 10.86 24.33 3.71
CA TYR A 246 10.51 25.50 4.53
C TYR A 246 11.71 26.41 4.79
N PHE A 247 12.90 25.86 5.04
CA PHE A 247 14.12 26.64 5.24
C PHE A 247 14.50 27.40 3.96
N VAL A 248 14.44 26.74 2.81
CA VAL A 248 14.66 27.38 1.50
C VAL A 248 13.61 28.45 1.24
N LEU A 249 12.32 28.19 1.51
CA LEU A 249 11.26 29.19 1.38
C LEU A 249 11.50 30.40 2.30
N HIS A 250 11.97 30.17 3.53
CA HIS A 250 12.30 31.26 4.47
C HIS A 250 13.47 32.11 3.99
N ILE A 251 14.51 31.51 3.41
CA ILE A 251 15.65 32.23 2.81
C ILE A 251 15.21 33.03 1.60
N VAL A 252 14.39 32.45 0.72
CA VAL A 252 13.89 33.14 -0.48
C VAL A 252 13.00 34.32 -0.07
N LEU A 253 12.08 34.12 0.87
CA LEU A 253 11.21 35.19 1.36
C LEU A 253 11.98 36.29 2.09
N SER A 254 13.02 35.95 2.86
CA SER A 254 13.86 36.97 3.53
C SER A 254 14.71 37.76 2.53
N TYR A 255 15.24 37.11 1.49
CA TYR A 255 15.96 37.77 0.40
C TYR A 255 15.05 38.74 -0.39
N PHE A 256 13.84 38.29 -0.76
CA PHE A 256 12.86 39.15 -1.42
C PHE A 256 12.40 40.33 -0.55
N TYR A 257 12.21 40.11 0.76
CA TYR A 257 11.86 41.19 1.70
C TYR A 257 12.99 42.22 1.81
N CYS A 258 14.26 41.77 1.81
CA CYS A 258 15.43 42.66 1.82
C CYS A 258 15.53 43.50 0.53
N LEU A 259 15.32 42.88 -0.63
CA LEU A 259 15.25 43.57 -1.92
C LEU A 259 14.12 44.61 -1.97
N LEU A 260 12.95 44.27 -1.43
CA LEU A 260 11.81 45.19 -1.36
C LEU A 260 12.11 46.42 -0.48
N LEU A 261 12.79 46.23 0.66
CA LEU A 261 13.24 47.32 1.53
C LEU A 261 14.28 48.24 0.87
N LEU A 262 15.17 47.69 0.04
CA LEU A 262 16.17 48.44 -0.71
C LEU A 262 15.60 49.22 -1.90
N SER A 263 14.37 48.90 -2.32
CA SER A 263 13.71 49.49 -3.50
C SER A 263 12.75 50.64 -3.18
N ILE A 264 12.51 50.94 -1.90
CA ILE A 264 11.53 51.98 -1.49
C ILE A 264 12.27 53.27 -1.10
N PRO A 265 12.00 54.42 -1.75
CA PRO A 265 12.61 55.70 -1.39
C PRO A 265 12.17 56.18 0.01
N PRO A 266 13.02 56.94 0.74
CA PRO A 266 12.86 57.22 2.17
C PRO A 266 11.74 58.20 2.56
N LEU A 267 10.82 58.52 1.65
CA LEU A 267 9.71 59.44 1.91
C LEU A 267 8.37 58.85 1.44
N SER A 268 7.90 57.81 2.12
CA SER A 268 6.51 57.71 2.59
C SER A 268 6.25 56.36 3.27
N SER A 269 5.65 56.47 4.47
CA SER A 269 4.88 55.44 5.17
C SER A 269 5.64 54.36 5.96
N PHE A 270 6.12 54.77 7.14
CA PHE A 270 6.31 53.90 8.31
C PHE A 270 5.10 52.95 8.54
N LEU A 271 3.88 53.43 8.20
CA LEU A 271 2.64 52.65 8.25
C LEU A 271 2.59 51.45 7.28
N LEU A 272 3.22 51.53 6.10
CA LEU A 272 3.24 50.44 5.11
C LEU A 272 4.20 49.34 5.53
N VAL A 273 5.36 49.72 6.07
CA VAL A 273 6.33 48.77 6.66
C VAL A 273 5.71 48.05 7.86
N CYS A 274 5.00 48.75 8.74
CA CYS A 274 4.29 48.10 9.85
C CYS A 274 3.15 47.17 9.38
N LYS A 275 2.36 47.56 8.37
CA LYS A 275 1.30 46.69 7.80
C LYS A 275 1.88 45.43 7.16
N LEU A 276 2.98 45.54 6.41
CA LEU A 276 3.66 44.38 5.80
C LEU A 276 4.26 43.45 6.86
N ALA A 277 4.84 44.00 7.94
CA ALA A 277 5.34 43.21 9.07
C ALA A 277 4.21 42.46 9.80
N SER A 278 3.04 43.07 9.95
CA SER A 278 1.85 42.41 10.52
C SER A 278 1.31 41.30 9.64
N VAL A 279 1.30 41.47 8.31
CA VAL A 279 0.91 40.42 7.35
C VAL A 279 1.92 39.27 7.37
N ALA A 280 3.22 39.55 7.45
CA ALA A 280 4.26 38.53 7.59
C ALA A 280 4.10 37.74 8.90
N ARG A 281 3.82 38.41 10.03
CA ARG A 281 3.52 37.73 11.31
C ARG A 281 2.25 36.89 11.24
N LEU A 282 1.21 37.37 10.54
CA LEU A 282 -0.03 36.63 10.34
C LEU A 282 0.18 35.39 9.47
N LEU A 283 0.99 35.48 8.41
CA LEU A 283 1.35 34.34 7.56
C LEU A 283 2.19 33.29 8.31
N VAL A 284 3.09 33.73 9.18
CA VAL A 284 3.85 32.83 10.08
C VAL A 284 2.91 32.16 11.09
N LEU A 285 1.94 32.89 11.66
CA LEU A 285 0.97 32.34 12.60
C LEU A 285 0.00 31.34 11.92
N ILE A 286 -0.46 31.64 10.70
CA ILE A 286 -1.29 30.74 9.89
C ILE A 286 -0.52 29.47 9.56
N SER A 287 0.78 29.58 9.25
CA SER A 287 1.65 28.44 8.97
C SER A 287 1.90 27.58 10.23
N PHE A 288 2.03 28.22 11.40
CA PHE A 288 2.16 27.53 12.69
C PHE A 288 0.85 26.81 13.10
N LEU A 289 -0.31 27.43 12.84
CA LEU A 289 -1.62 26.83 13.09
C LEU A 289 -1.94 25.66 12.12
N TYR A 290 -1.41 25.69 10.90
CA TYR A 290 -1.50 24.57 9.96
C TYR A 290 -0.64 23.37 10.41
N CYS A 291 0.46 23.63 11.12
CA CYS A 291 1.35 22.61 11.70
C CYS A 291 0.71 21.86 12.88
N LEU A 292 -0.14 22.53 13.68
CA LEU A 292 -0.86 21.91 14.82
C LEU A 292 -2.01 20.98 14.41
N LYS A 293 -2.35 20.88 13.11
CA LYS A 293 -3.49 20.10 12.62
C LYS A 293 -3.14 18.78 11.92
N ASN A 294 -1.86 18.40 11.86
CA ASN A 294 -1.39 17.11 11.33
C ASN A 294 -0.65 16.29 12.39
#